data_AF-A0A544YQ22-F1
#
_entry.id   AF-A0A544YQ22-F1
#
_cell.length_a   1.000
_cell.length_b   1.000
_cell.length_c   1.000
_cell.angle_alpha   90.00
_cell.angle_beta   90.00
_cell.angle_gamma   90.00
#
_symmetry.space_group_name_H-M   'P 1'
#
loop_
_entity.id
_entity.type
_entity.pdbx_description
1 polymer ?
#
loop_
_entity_poly.entity_id
_entity_poly.type
_entity_poly.pdbx_seq_one_letter_code
_entity_poly.pdbx_strand_id
1 'polypeptide(L)'
;MKINRTTQVLAASVLGLTLAGAGVAGPAAADDNPSSGIDVSVNITPTTTPGQLSMTVADNNGVSLQESGSDAAARQFTGTLPTVTVSDTRKPEDIPAGEYWAVV
;
A
#
# COMPACT_ATOMS: atom_id res chain seq x y z
N MET A 1 -75.68 -32.38 -39.33
CA MET A 1 -77.12 -32.08 -39.21
C MET A 1 -77.42 -31.75 -37.75
N LYS A 2 -77.92 -30.52 -37.49
CA LYS A 2 -78.84 -30.05 -36.42
C LYS A 2 -78.71 -30.61 -34.99
N ILE A 3 -78.91 -29.90 -33.87
CA ILE A 3 -79.25 -28.52 -33.49
C ILE A 3 -79.06 -28.46 -31.94
N ASN A 4 -78.51 -27.35 -31.47
CA ASN A 4 -78.59 -26.60 -30.19
C ASN A 4 -79.40 -27.10 -28.98
N ARG A 5 -78.94 -26.69 -27.78
CA ARG A 5 -79.61 -25.80 -26.78
C ARG A 5 -78.74 -25.73 -25.52
N THR A 6 -77.95 -24.68 -25.27
CA THR A 6 -78.29 -23.36 -24.69
C THR A 6 -79.10 -23.46 -23.40
N THR A 7 -78.54 -22.98 -22.27
CA THR A 7 -79.13 -22.13 -21.20
C THR A 7 -78.06 -22.03 -20.09
N GLN A 8 -77.29 -20.93 -19.96
CA GLN A 8 -77.62 -19.66 -19.24
C GLN A 8 -77.69 -19.87 -17.70
N VAL A 9 -77.16 -19.04 -16.80
CA VAL A 9 -76.86 -17.60 -16.82
C VAL A 9 -76.09 -17.23 -15.53
N LEU A 10 -75.21 -16.22 -15.67
CA LEU A 10 -74.65 -15.25 -14.71
C LEU A 10 -74.41 -15.60 -13.23
N ALA A 11 -73.16 -15.37 -12.81
CA ALA A 11 -72.87 -14.49 -11.68
C ALA A 11 -71.79 -13.48 -12.13
N ALA A 12 -72.13 -12.20 -12.06
CA ALA A 12 -71.36 -11.08 -12.58
C ALA A 12 -70.47 -10.45 -11.48
N SER A 13 -69.25 -10.05 -11.90
CA SER A 13 -68.50 -8.83 -11.51
C SER A 13 -68.26 -8.53 -10.02
N VAL A 14 -67.04 -8.27 -9.55
CA VAL A 14 -66.34 -6.97 -9.66
C VAL A 14 -64.96 -7.08 -8.95
N LEU A 15 -63.93 -6.36 -9.44
CA LEU A 15 -62.56 -6.10 -8.88
C LEU A 15 -61.55 -7.28 -8.95
N GLY A 16 -60.46 -7.24 -9.73
CA GLY A 16 -59.88 -6.16 -10.51
C GLY A 16 -58.74 -6.68 -11.40
N LEU A 17 -58.70 -6.16 -12.64
CA LEU A 17 -57.45 -5.91 -13.35
C LEU A 17 -56.59 -5.04 -12.41
N THR A 18 -55.29 -5.27 -12.22
CA THR A 18 -54.25 -4.85 -13.16
C THR A 18 -52.85 -5.30 -12.68
N LEU A 19 -51.99 -5.59 -13.66
CA LEU A 19 -50.56 -5.32 -13.69
C LEU A 19 -49.62 -6.09 -12.72
N ALA A 20 -48.91 -7.04 -13.33
CA ALA A 20 -47.52 -7.34 -12.99
C ALA A 20 -46.69 -6.04 -12.92
N GLY A 21 -45.93 -5.86 -11.84
CA GLY A 21 -44.93 -4.79 -11.78
C GLY A 21 -44.54 -4.41 -10.35
N ALA A 22 -43.32 -4.80 -9.98
CA ALA A 22 -42.42 -4.07 -9.10
C ALA A 22 -42.94 -3.56 -7.72
N GLY A 23 -42.42 -4.17 -6.66
CA GLY A 23 -42.07 -3.42 -5.47
C GLY A 23 -43.16 -3.28 -4.41
N VAL A 24 -43.32 -4.32 -3.59
CA VAL A 24 -43.25 -4.05 -2.15
C VAL A 24 -41.84 -4.45 -1.73
N ALA A 25 -40.92 -3.52 -1.98
CA ALA A 25 -39.67 -3.47 -1.25
C ALA A 25 -40.05 -3.20 0.22
N GLY A 26 -40.39 -4.26 0.95
CA GLY A 26 -40.12 -4.25 2.39
C GLY A 26 -38.65 -3.86 2.56
N PRO A 27 -38.27 -3.13 3.62
CA PRO A 27 -36.87 -2.79 3.83
C PRO A 27 -36.08 -4.08 3.68
N ALA A 28 -35.09 -4.08 2.81
CA ALA A 28 -34.11 -5.14 2.77
C ALA A 28 -33.42 -5.09 4.13
N ALA A 29 -33.96 -5.85 5.08
CA ALA A 29 -33.30 -6.12 6.33
C ALA A 29 -32.07 -6.91 5.92
N ALA A 30 -30.91 -6.26 5.96
CA ALA A 30 -29.67 -6.99 5.99
C ALA A 30 -29.81 -7.96 7.17
N ASP A 31 -29.81 -9.25 6.90
CA ASP A 31 -29.68 -10.26 7.94
C ASP A 31 -28.29 -10.07 8.51
N ASP A 32 -28.19 -9.22 9.53
CA ASP A 32 -26.97 -8.91 10.28
C ASP A 32 -26.70 -10.08 11.23
N ASN A 33 -26.72 -11.30 10.67
CA ASN A 33 -26.44 -12.52 11.35
C ASN A 33 -24.91 -12.64 11.49
N PRO A 34 -24.34 -12.37 12.68
CA PRO A 34 -22.89 -12.42 12.85
C PRO A 34 -22.35 -13.85 12.65
N SER A 35 -23.21 -14.87 12.60
CA SER A 35 -22.81 -16.26 12.33
C SER A 35 -22.58 -16.57 10.84
N SER A 36 -22.93 -15.66 9.92
CA SER A 36 -22.68 -15.79 8.47
C SER A 36 -21.44 -15.03 8.00
N GLY A 37 -20.68 -14.43 8.91
CA GLY A 37 -19.47 -13.66 8.58
C GLY A 37 -18.34 -14.56 8.08
N ILE A 38 -17.65 -14.13 7.02
CA ILE A 38 -16.42 -14.76 6.55
C ILE A 38 -15.28 -14.29 7.46
N ASP A 39 -14.52 -15.23 8.02
CA ASP A 39 -13.33 -14.92 8.81
C ASP A 39 -12.22 -14.37 7.89
N VAL A 40 -11.95 -13.07 8.00
CA VAL A 40 -10.89 -12.38 7.27
C VAL A 40 -9.72 -12.14 8.22
N SER A 41 -8.75 -13.04 8.18
CA SER A 41 -7.51 -12.88 8.91
C SER A 41 -6.44 -12.21 8.03
N VAL A 42 -5.86 -11.12 8.54
CA VAL A 42 -4.71 -10.45 7.92
C VAL A 42 -3.46 -10.77 8.73
N ASN A 43 -2.49 -11.43 8.11
CA ASN A 43 -1.16 -11.57 8.68
C ASN A 43 -0.27 -10.44 8.15
N ILE A 44 0.23 -9.60 9.05
CA ILE A 44 1.20 -8.54 8.70
C ILE A 44 2.56 -8.99 9.20
N THR A 45 3.44 -9.35 8.29
CA THR A 45 4.84 -9.61 8.62
C THR A 45 5.51 -8.29 8.99
N PRO A 46 6.19 -8.18 10.15
CA PRO A 46 6.93 -6.98 10.51
C PRO A 46 8.05 -6.72 9.50
N THR A 47 8.17 -5.47 9.04
CA THR A 47 9.32 -5.05 8.24
C THR A 47 10.56 -5.06 9.12
N THR A 48 11.64 -5.67 8.64
CA THR A 48 12.96 -5.54 9.28
C THR A 48 13.61 -4.25 8.81
N THR A 49 14.14 -3.44 9.73
CA THR A 49 14.96 -2.28 9.39
C THR A 49 16.25 -2.76 8.70
N PRO A 50 16.52 -2.37 7.44
CA PRO A 50 17.80 -2.63 6.82
C PRO A 50 18.93 -2.01 7.63
N GLY A 51 20.10 -2.63 7.65
CA GLY A 51 21.28 -1.99 8.22
C GLY A 51 21.68 -0.75 7.42
N GLN A 52 22.58 0.04 7.98
CA GLN A 52 22.97 1.34 7.42
C GLN A 52 24.47 1.53 7.46
N LEU A 53 24.97 2.27 6.47
CA LEU A 53 26.31 2.83 6.47
C LEU A 53 26.23 4.28 6.91
N SER A 54 26.92 4.61 8.01
CA SER A 54 26.96 5.97 8.56
C SER A 54 28.39 6.45 8.74
N MET A 55 28.64 7.71 8.38
CA MET A 55 29.91 8.40 8.58
C MET A 55 29.70 9.60 9.50
N THR A 56 30.53 9.73 10.52
CA THR A 56 30.59 10.90 11.37
C THR A 56 31.97 11.53 11.31
N VAL A 57 32.00 12.85 11.36
CA VAL A 57 33.22 13.64 11.52
C VAL A 57 33.20 14.19 12.93
N ALA A 58 34.29 14.01 13.67
CA ALA A 58 34.41 14.54 15.02
C ALA A 58 34.16 16.06 15.04
N ASP A 59 33.56 16.52 16.15
CA ASP A 59 33.38 17.94 16.41
C ASP A 59 34.72 18.67 16.26
N ASN A 60 34.70 19.78 15.54
CA ASN A 60 35.90 20.57 15.28
C ASN A 60 35.53 22.05 15.17
N ASN A 61 36.50 22.91 15.47
CA ASN A 61 36.37 24.37 15.35
C ASN A 61 36.87 24.88 13.98
N GLY A 62 36.83 24.03 12.96
CA GLY A 62 37.43 24.25 11.65
C GLY A 62 38.75 23.50 11.46
N VAL A 63 39.11 23.31 10.20
CA VAL A 63 40.37 22.70 9.75
C VAL A 63 41.17 23.72 8.97
N SER A 64 42.47 23.84 9.28
CA SER A 64 43.37 24.67 8.50
C SER A 64 43.83 23.88 7.28
N LEU A 65 43.59 24.42 6.09
CA LEU A 65 44.03 23.86 4.83
C LEU A 65 45.11 24.76 4.24
N GLN A 66 46.18 24.14 3.75
CA GLN A 66 47.29 24.84 3.11
C GLN A 66 47.21 24.65 1.60
N GLU A 67 47.36 25.73 0.83
CA GLU A 67 47.46 25.61 -0.63
C GLU A 67 48.72 24.81 -0.99
N SER A 68 48.54 23.70 -1.71
CA SER A 68 49.62 22.80 -2.09
C SER A 68 49.20 22.01 -3.32
N GLY A 69 49.95 22.15 -4.42
CA GLY A 69 49.69 21.46 -5.69
C GLY A 69 48.71 22.17 -6.63
N SER A 70 48.38 23.45 -6.39
CA SER A 70 47.58 24.24 -7.34
C SER A 70 48.31 24.44 -8.68
N ASP A 71 47.53 24.56 -9.75
CA ASP A 71 48.00 24.91 -11.09
C ASP A 71 47.06 25.92 -11.76
N ALA A 72 47.27 26.15 -13.07
CA ALA A 72 46.45 27.08 -13.84
C ALA A 72 45.00 26.59 -14.07
N ALA A 73 44.73 25.30 -13.87
CA ALA A 73 43.42 24.68 -14.07
C ALA A 73 42.64 24.54 -12.75
N ALA A 74 43.31 24.35 -11.61
CA ALA A 74 42.67 24.19 -10.31
C ALA A 74 43.50 24.75 -9.15
N ARG A 75 42.81 25.26 -8.12
CA ARG A 75 43.42 25.53 -6.82
C ARG A 75 43.17 24.37 -5.86
N GLN A 76 44.23 23.84 -5.27
CA GLN A 76 44.18 22.71 -4.36
C GLN A 76 44.63 23.11 -2.96
N PHE A 77 43.88 22.67 -1.94
CA PHE A 77 44.21 22.86 -0.54
C PHE A 77 44.26 21.51 0.16
N THR A 78 45.36 21.27 0.88
CA THR A 78 45.62 20.02 1.62
C THR A 78 45.67 20.29 3.11
N GLY A 79 45.17 19.37 3.92
CA GLY A 79 45.24 19.45 5.38
C GLY A 79 44.82 18.12 6.01
N THR A 80 44.82 18.08 7.34
CA THR A 80 44.43 16.87 8.08
C THR A 80 42.97 16.97 8.46
N LEU A 81 42.16 15.98 8.06
CA LEU A 81 40.76 15.91 8.46
C LEU A 81 40.63 15.58 9.96
N PRO A 82 39.58 16.06 10.64
CA PRO A 82 39.23 15.56 11.97
C PRO A 82 38.92 14.06 11.90
N THR A 83 38.95 13.38 13.05
CA THR A 83 38.67 11.94 13.11
C THR A 83 37.34 11.62 12.43
N VAL A 84 37.42 10.80 11.38
CA VAL A 84 36.26 10.26 10.68
C VAL A 84 35.99 8.87 11.23
N THR A 85 34.79 8.64 11.74
CA THR A 85 34.33 7.31 12.15
C THR A 85 33.31 6.82 11.15
N VAL A 86 33.47 5.59 10.69
CA VAL A 86 32.48 4.94 9.84
C VAL A 86 31.99 3.67 10.51
N SER A 87 30.67 3.51 10.50
CA SER A 87 29.99 2.34 11.04
C SER A 87 29.08 1.75 9.97
N ASP A 88 29.23 0.45 9.74
CA ASP A 88 28.39 -0.32 8.84
C ASP A 88 27.65 -1.39 9.64
N THR A 89 26.33 -1.30 9.66
CA THR A 89 25.45 -2.26 10.34
C THR A 89 24.67 -3.11 9.35
N ARG A 90 24.92 -2.98 8.04
CA ARG A 90 24.33 -3.84 7.02
C ARG A 90 24.78 -5.27 7.21
N LYS A 91 23.88 -6.21 6.92
CA LYS A 91 24.26 -7.60 6.90
C LYS A 91 25.04 -7.89 5.62
N PRO A 92 26.05 -8.78 5.65
CA PRO A 92 26.81 -9.11 4.45
C PRO A 92 25.94 -9.59 3.29
N GLU A 93 24.85 -10.30 3.56
CA GLU A 93 23.89 -10.76 2.53
C GLU A 93 23.09 -9.63 1.86
N ASP A 94 23.00 -8.46 2.50
CA ASP A 94 22.28 -7.29 1.97
C ASP A 94 23.17 -6.44 1.05
N ILE A 95 24.47 -6.76 0.93
CA ILE A 95 25.45 -6.02 0.12
C ILE A 95 25.59 -6.71 -1.25
N PRO A 96 25.32 -6.01 -2.38
CA PRO A 96 25.48 -6.61 -3.70
C PRO A 96 26.92 -7.06 -3.96
N ALA A 97 27.07 -8.14 -4.73
CA ALA A 97 28.39 -8.69 -5.02
C ALA A 97 29.27 -7.68 -5.78
N GLY A 98 30.48 -7.44 -5.27
CA GLY A 98 31.42 -6.48 -5.84
C GLY A 98 31.25 -5.04 -5.36
N GLU A 99 30.24 -4.75 -4.54
CA GLU A 99 30.08 -3.45 -3.88
C GLU A 99 30.91 -3.41 -2.60
N TYR A 100 31.75 -2.39 -2.49
CA TYR A 100 32.55 -2.11 -1.31
C TYR A 100 32.57 -0.61 -1.06
N TRP A 101 32.78 -0.23 0.19
CA TRP A 101 33.04 1.15 0.56
C TRP A 101 34.36 1.20 1.33
N ALA A 102 35.13 2.27 1.11
CA ALA A 102 36.36 2.52 1.82
C ALA A 102 36.52 4.02 2.04
N VAL A 103 37.14 4.37 3.17
CA VAL A 103 37.72 5.70 3.39
C VAL A 103 39.22 5.54 3.18
N VAL A 104 39.78 6.33 2.25
CA VAL A 104 41.21 6.30 1.88
C VAL A 104 41.84 7.63 2.22
#